data_AF-A0A835M150-F1
#
_entry.id   AF-A0A835M150-F1
#
_cell.length_a   1.000
_cell.length_b   1.000
_cell.length_c   1.000
_cell.angle_alpha   90.00
_cell.angle_beta   90.00
_cell.angle_gamma   90.00
#
_symmetry.space_group_name_H-M   'P 1'
#
loop_
_entity.id
_entity.type
_entity.pdbx_description
1 polymer ?
#
loop_
_entity_poly.entity_id
_entity_poly.type
_entity_poly.pdbx_seq_one_letter_code
_entity_poly.pdbx_strand_id
1 'polypeptide(L)'
;MVDSWEAKQSNYQRTLTVLARISSSVCESKSIPRESLRVILVCGSDLLESFGIPGVWIREQVRAICRDYGVVCIRREGKDIERNNIKVVDELVPNQISSTRVRECISRRLSIKYLTPDDVIEYVKQQSLYLDSTNK
;
A
#
# COMPACT_ATOMS: atom_id res chain seq x y z
N MET A 1 3.19 13.47 -2.14
CA MET A 1 4.62 13.20 -2.41
C MET A 1 4.79 11.69 -2.56
N VAL A 2 5.53 11.24 -3.57
CA VAL A 2 5.82 9.81 -3.80
C VAL A 2 7.32 9.60 -3.60
N ASP A 3 7.69 8.57 -2.83
CA ASP A 3 9.09 8.18 -2.65
C ASP A 3 9.41 7.02 -3.61
N SER A 4 10.43 7.19 -4.46
CA SER A 4 10.81 6.22 -5.49
C SER A 4 11.87 5.22 -5.05
N TRP A 5 12.36 5.29 -3.81
CA TRP A 5 13.50 4.49 -3.36
C TRP A 5 13.25 2.99 -3.43
N GLU A 6 12.10 2.52 -2.96
CA GLU A 6 11.77 1.09 -2.96
C GLU A 6 11.79 0.52 -4.39
N ALA A 7 11.15 1.23 -5.32
CA ALA A 7 11.09 0.84 -6.74
C ALA A 7 12.44 0.93 -7.47
N LYS A 8 13.42 1.65 -6.92
CA LYS A 8 14.78 1.78 -7.48
C LYS A 8 15.75 0.72 -6.96
N GLN A 9 15.36 -0.12 -5.99
CA GLN A 9 16.24 -1.18 -5.49
C GLN A 9 16.37 -2.31 -6.51
N SER A 10 17.56 -2.92 -6.58
CA SER A 10 17.83 -4.03 -7.50
C SER A 10 17.17 -5.35 -7.08
N ASN A 11 16.73 -5.46 -5.83
CA ASN A 11 16.01 -6.61 -5.30
C ASN A 11 14.78 -6.17 -4.49
N TYR A 12 13.86 -7.11 -4.29
CA TYR A 12 12.66 -6.91 -3.50
C TYR A 12 13.01 -6.47 -2.07
N GLN A 13 12.37 -5.40 -1.61
CA GLN A 13 12.49 -4.93 -0.23
C GLN A 13 11.33 -5.41 0.61
N ARG A 14 11.64 -5.84 1.84
CA ARG A 14 10.60 -6.17 2.81
C ARG A 14 10.03 -4.87 3.40
N THR A 15 8.74 -4.88 3.70
CA THR A 15 8.03 -3.71 4.27
C THR A 15 8.72 -3.16 5.52
N LEU A 16 9.27 -4.02 6.39
CA LEU A 16 10.02 -3.59 7.57
C LEU A 16 11.26 -2.74 7.21
N THR A 17 11.99 -3.14 6.16
CA THR A 17 13.16 -2.40 5.66
C THR A 17 12.75 -1.02 5.15
N VAL A 18 11.64 -0.95 4.40
CA VAL A 18 11.10 0.32 3.88
C VAL A 18 10.70 1.26 5.02
N LEU A 19 9.98 0.75 6.03
CA LEU A 19 9.58 1.52 7.21
C LEU A 19 10.79 2.06 8.00
N ALA A 20 11.81 1.23 8.22
CA ALA A 20 13.03 1.64 8.92
C ALA A 20 13.80 2.75 8.18
N ARG A 21 13.87 2.63 6.85
CA ARG A 21 14.52 3.63 5.99
C ARG A 21 13.76 4.95 5.97
N ILE A 22 12.43 4.93 5.88
CA ILE A 22 11.61 6.15 5.94
C ILE A 22 11.77 6.82 7.30
N SER A 23 11.71 6.07 8.40
CA SER A 23 11.91 6.61 9.75
C SER A 23 13.26 7.33 9.88
N SER A 24 14.34 6.70 9.42
CA SER A 24 15.68 7.30 9.46
C SER A 24 15.77 8.55 8.57
N SER A 25 15.28 8.46 7.33
CA SER A 25 15.35 9.57 6.36
C SER A 25 14.54 10.80 6.80
N VAL A 26 13.39 10.63 7.44
CA VAL A 26 12.59 11.75 7.94
C VAL A 26 13.22 12.39 9.18
N CYS A 27 13.81 11.59 10.08
CA CYS A 27 14.54 12.12 11.23
C CYS A 27 15.75 12.97 10.79
N GLU A 28 16.53 12.47 9.83
CA GLU A 28 17.71 13.15 9.30
C GLU A 28 17.37 14.42 8.53
N SER A 29 16.36 14.37 7.65
CA SER A 29 16.02 15.50 6.77
C SER A 29 15.35 16.67 7.48
N LYS A 30 14.63 16.42 8.58
CA LYS A 30 13.85 17.44 9.29
C LYS A 30 14.40 17.82 10.65
N SER A 31 15.53 17.23 11.08
CA SER A 31 16.08 17.38 12.43
C SER A 31 15.03 17.15 13.53
N ILE A 32 14.05 16.28 13.27
CA ILE A 32 12.99 15.95 14.22
C ILE A 32 13.54 14.86 15.14
N PRO A 33 13.50 15.02 16.47
CA PRO A 33 13.87 13.97 17.41
C PRO A 33 13.05 12.70 17.12
N ARG A 34 13.69 11.53 17.17
CA ARG A 34 13.02 10.23 16.92
C ARG A 34 11.79 10.04 17.81
N GLU A 35 11.82 10.55 19.03
CA GLU A 35 10.74 10.47 20.02
C GLU A 35 9.51 11.32 19.63
N SER A 36 9.68 12.30 18.74
CA SER A 36 8.63 13.20 18.27
C SER A 36 8.03 12.80 16.93
N LEU A 37 8.53 11.72 16.31
CA LEU A 37 8.07 11.24 15.01
C LEU A 37 7.64 9.78 15.10
N ARG A 38 6.51 9.48 14.47
CA ARG A 38 6.03 8.11 14.32
C ARG A 38 5.73 7.79 12.87
N VAL A 39 6.38 6.76 12.35
CA VAL A 39 6.05 6.15 11.05
C VAL A 39 5.09 5.00 11.31
N ILE A 40 4.00 4.94 10.56
CA ILE A 40 2.94 3.92 10.70
C ILE A 40 2.68 3.32 9.32
N LEU A 41 2.48 2.00 9.26
CA LEU A 41 2.03 1.32 8.04
C LEU A 41 0.53 1.55 7.83
N VAL A 42 0.14 2.14 6.71
CA VAL A 42 -1.27 2.26 6.32
C VAL A 42 -1.60 1.18 5.29
N CYS A 43 -2.67 0.42 5.51
CA CYS A 43 -3.07 -0.65 4.60
C CYS A 43 -4.58 -0.92 4.60
N GLY A 44 -5.05 -1.74 3.66
CA GLY A 44 -6.39 -2.33 3.69
C GLY A 44 -6.45 -3.59 4.57
N SER A 45 -7.67 -4.11 4.77
CA SER A 45 -7.92 -5.37 5.50
C SER A 45 -7.25 -6.57 4.83
N ASP A 46 -7.19 -6.58 3.51
CA ASP A 46 -6.52 -7.61 2.70
C ASP A 46 -5.04 -7.79 3.06
N LEU A 47 -4.27 -6.69 3.18
CA LEU A 47 -2.88 -6.76 3.61
C LEU A 47 -2.77 -7.21 5.07
N LEU A 48 -3.61 -6.69 5.97
CA LEU A 48 -3.57 -7.03 7.38
C LEU A 48 -3.87 -8.53 7.61
N GLU A 49 -4.87 -9.07 6.92
CA GLU A 49 -5.20 -10.51 6.95
C GLU A 49 -4.04 -11.36 6.42
N SER A 50 -3.31 -10.86 5.41
CA SER A 50 -2.16 -11.57 4.85
C SER A 50 -1.05 -11.85 5.86
N PHE A 51 -0.96 -11.08 6.97
CA PHE A 51 0.02 -11.32 8.05
C PHE A 51 -0.15 -12.71 8.70
N GLY A 52 -1.34 -13.28 8.64
CA GLY A 52 -1.64 -14.62 9.15
C GLY A 52 -1.31 -15.77 8.20
N ILE A 53 -1.04 -15.48 6.91
CA ILE A 53 -0.85 -16.51 5.88
C ILE A 53 0.56 -17.12 5.99
N PRO A 54 0.68 -18.44 6.23
CA PRO A 54 1.98 -19.11 6.31
C PRO A 54 2.81 -18.94 5.03
N GLY A 55 4.09 -18.61 5.18
CA GLY A 55 5.04 -18.48 4.06
C GLY A 55 5.03 -17.12 3.35
N VAL A 56 4.04 -16.26 3.58
CA VAL A 56 3.99 -14.91 2.98
C VAL A 56 4.86 -13.92 3.77
N TRP A 57 4.77 -13.97 5.10
CA TRP A 57 5.49 -13.06 5.99
C TRP A 57 6.45 -13.79 6.92
N ILE A 58 7.58 -13.16 7.21
CA ILE A 58 8.43 -13.56 8.33
C ILE A 58 7.74 -13.09 9.62
N ARG A 59 7.38 -14.03 10.49
CA ARG A 59 6.59 -13.75 11.71
C ARG A 59 7.27 -12.73 12.63
N GLU A 60 8.57 -12.82 12.76
CA GLU A 60 9.40 -11.90 13.55
C GLU A 60 9.33 -10.48 12.99
N GLN A 61 9.28 -10.33 11.66
CA GLN A 61 9.16 -9.03 11.03
C GLN A 61 7.76 -8.44 11.17
N VAL A 62 6.70 -9.26 11.07
CA VAL A 62 5.34 -8.80 11.38
C VAL A 62 5.25 -8.30 12.82
N ARG A 63 5.83 -9.04 13.78
CA ARG A 63 5.91 -8.60 15.18
C ARG A 63 6.64 -7.27 15.31
N ALA A 64 7.76 -7.07 14.60
CA ALA A 64 8.50 -5.82 14.59
C ALA A 64 7.71 -4.66 13.96
N ILE A 65 7.01 -4.89 12.83
CA ILE A 65 6.14 -3.88 12.20
C ILE A 65 5.07 -3.43 13.20
N CYS A 66 4.35 -4.37 13.80
CA CYS A 66 3.29 -4.05 14.77
C CYS A 66 3.85 -3.40 16.05
N ARG A 67 4.99 -3.85 16.57
CA ARG A 67 5.56 -3.32 17.82
C ARG A 67 6.20 -1.93 17.63
N ASP A 68 7.05 -1.78 16.62
CA ASP A 68 7.98 -0.64 16.51
C ASP A 68 7.40 0.53 15.69
N TYR A 69 6.44 0.26 14.81
CA TYR A 69 5.82 1.27 13.94
C TYR A 69 4.34 1.41 14.24
N GLY A 70 3.62 0.29 14.12
CA GLY A 70 2.16 0.22 14.20
C GLY A 70 1.52 0.15 12.82
N VAL A 71 0.23 -0.22 12.81
CA VAL A 71 -0.56 -0.39 11.60
C VAL A 71 -1.86 0.38 11.73
N VAL A 72 -2.22 1.13 10.69
CA VAL A 72 -3.56 1.70 10.51
C VAL A 72 -4.21 0.96 9.35
N CYS A 73 -5.23 0.17 9.65
CA CYS A 73 -5.97 -0.63 8.69
C CYS A 73 -7.30 0.04 8.35
N ILE A 74 -7.50 0.39 7.09
CA ILE A 74 -8.77 0.91 6.58
C ILE A 74 -9.65 -0.31 6.24
N ARG A 75 -10.72 -0.49 7.00
CA ARG A 75 -11.64 -1.62 6.89
C ARG A 75 -12.58 -1.41 5.71
N ARG A 76 -12.52 -2.34 4.75
CA ARG A 76 -13.51 -2.48 3.66
C ARG A 76 -14.66 -3.39 4.08
N GLU A 77 -14.34 -4.53 4.71
CA GLU A 77 -15.25 -5.52 5.30
C GLU A 77 -14.49 -6.27 6.42
N GLY A 78 -15.15 -6.79 7.47
CA GLY A 78 -14.51 -7.69 8.47
C GLY A 78 -14.78 -7.39 9.96
N LYS A 79 -14.22 -8.24 10.85
CA LYS A 79 -14.35 -8.17 12.32
C LYS A 79 -13.39 -7.16 12.96
N ASP A 80 -13.72 -6.69 14.16
CA ASP A 80 -12.84 -5.85 14.97
C ASP A 80 -11.59 -6.62 15.41
N ILE A 81 -10.42 -6.11 15.03
CA ILE A 81 -9.12 -6.60 15.49
C ILE A 81 -8.44 -5.41 16.15
N GLU A 82 -8.81 -5.13 17.39
CA GLU A 82 -8.03 -4.26 18.24
C GLU A 82 -6.93 -5.07 18.91
N ARG A 83 -5.68 -4.75 18.55
CA ARG A 83 -4.49 -5.27 19.22
C ARG A 83 -3.58 -4.09 19.51
N ASN A 84 -2.72 -4.23 20.52
CA ASN A 84 -1.75 -3.18 20.86
C ASN A 84 -1.00 -2.75 19.58
N ASN A 85 -1.16 -1.47 19.23
CA ASN A 85 -0.55 -0.80 18.09
C ASN A 85 -1.09 -1.16 16.68
N ILE A 86 -2.28 -1.74 16.58
CA ILE A 86 -3.05 -1.84 15.33
C ILE A 86 -4.34 -1.05 15.51
N LYS A 87 -4.54 -0.01 14.69
CA LYS A 87 -5.77 0.79 14.66
C LYS A 87 -6.58 0.43 13.43
N VAL A 88 -7.80 -0.03 13.63
CA VAL A 88 -8.76 -0.24 12.54
C VAL A 88 -9.61 1.03 12.37
N VAL A 89 -9.81 1.46 11.12
CA VAL A 89 -10.58 2.65 10.77
C VAL A 89 -11.64 2.27 9.76
N ASP A 90 -12.89 2.68 10.01
CA ASP A 90 -14.00 2.43 9.11
C ASP A 90 -14.01 3.34 7.88
N GLU A 91 -14.23 2.74 6.72
CA GLU A 91 -14.56 3.47 5.49
C GLU A 91 -16.06 3.75 5.45
N LEU A 92 -16.47 4.90 6.01
CA LEU A 92 -17.90 5.28 6.12
C LEU A 92 -18.62 5.36 4.77
N VAL A 93 -17.89 5.71 3.71
CA VAL A 93 -18.38 5.74 2.32
C VAL A 93 -17.49 4.81 1.50
N PRO A 94 -17.88 3.53 1.32
CA PRO A 94 -17.04 2.54 0.69
C PRO A 94 -16.67 2.91 -0.75
N ASN A 95 -15.37 2.91 -1.07
CA ASN A 95 -14.87 3.06 -2.43
C ASN A 95 -14.30 1.74 -2.96
N GLN A 96 -15.18 0.93 -3.55
CA GLN A 96 -14.88 -0.44 -4.01
C GLN A 96 -14.15 -0.49 -5.38
N ILE A 97 -13.23 0.45 -5.61
CA ILE A 97 -12.34 0.48 -6.79
C ILE A 97 -11.08 -0.33 -6.48
N SER A 98 -10.80 -1.34 -7.32
CA SER A 98 -9.58 -2.15 -7.23
C SER A 98 -8.78 -2.09 -8.53
N SER A 99 -7.45 -2.15 -8.43
CA SER A 99 -6.58 -2.12 -9.61
C SER A 99 -6.84 -3.30 -10.56
N THR A 100 -7.28 -4.46 -10.05
CA THR A 100 -7.68 -5.61 -10.88
C THR A 100 -8.86 -5.26 -11.79
N ARG A 101 -9.91 -4.65 -11.24
CA ARG A 101 -11.09 -4.23 -12.02
C ARG A 101 -10.74 -3.12 -13.01
N VAL A 102 -9.90 -2.17 -12.61
CA VAL A 102 -9.44 -1.09 -13.50
C VAL A 102 -8.66 -1.66 -14.69
N ARG A 103 -7.74 -2.61 -14.47
CA ARG A 103 -7.01 -3.28 -15.57
C ARG A 103 -7.93 -4.08 -16.48
N GLU A 104 -8.93 -4.78 -15.93
CA GLU A 104 -9.93 -5.50 -16.72
C GLU A 104 -10.78 -4.56 -17.58
N CYS A 105 -11.19 -3.41 -17.05
CA CYS A 105 -11.88 -2.38 -17.84
C CYS A 105 -11.02 -1.89 -19.00
N ILE A 106 -9.72 -1.65 -18.76
CA ILE A 106 -8.78 -1.20 -19.79
C ILE A 106 -8.62 -2.27 -20.89
N SER A 107 -8.41 -3.54 -20.52
CA SER A 107 -8.24 -4.62 -21.50
C SER A 107 -9.49 -4.81 -22.38
N ARG A 108 -10.68 -4.60 -21.80
CA ARG A 108 -11.98 -4.65 -22.49
C ARG A 108 -12.37 -3.34 -23.20
N ARG A 109 -11.48 -2.34 -23.27
CA ARG A 109 -11.74 -1.01 -23.87
C ARG A 109 -12.91 -0.25 -23.24
N LEU A 110 -13.21 -0.51 -21.97
CA LEU A 110 -14.23 0.19 -21.21
C LEU A 110 -13.69 1.49 -20.63
N SER A 111 -14.57 2.45 -20.40
CA SER A 111 -14.22 3.72 -19.74
C SER A 111 -13.81 3.47 -18.28
N ILE A 112 -12.69 4.07 -17.88
CA ILE A 112 -12.25 4.16 -16.48
C ILE A 112 -12.38 5.59 -15.93
N LYS A 113 -13.14 6.46 -16.62
CA LYS A 113 -13.40 7.83 -16.16
C LYS A 113 -14.07 7.78 -14.78
N TYR A 114 -13.62 8.65 -13.88
CA TYR A 114 -14.05 8.71 -12.47
C TYR A 114 -13.61 7.52 -11.60
N LEU A 115 -12.87 6.53 -12.14
CA LEU A 115 -12.27 5.47 -11.34
C LEU A 115 -10.83 5.78 -10.91
N THR A 116 -10.17 6.69 -11.62
CA THR A 116 -8.81 7.17 -11.36
C THR A 116 -8.67 8.60 -11.89
N PRO A 117 -7.68 9.39 -11.42
CA PRO A 117 -7.43 10.73 -11.94
C PRO A 117 -7.21 10.78 -13.46
N ASP A 118 -7.64 11.85 -14.12
CA ASP A 118 -7.61 12.00 -15.58
C ASP A 118 -6.18 11.97 -16.16
N ASP A 119 -5.20 12.49 -15.43
CA ASP A 119 -3.78 12.43 -15.78
C ASP A 119 -3.24 10.99 -15.79
N VAL A 120 -3.69 10.14 -14.87
CA VAL A 120 -3.39 8.70 -14.86
C VAL A 120 -4.04 8.00 -16.06
N ILE A 121 -5.28 8.36 -16.40
CA ILE A 121 -5.97 7.80 -17.59
C ILE A 121 -5.17 8.15 -18.86
N GLU A 122 -4.75 9.40 -18.98
CA GLU A 122 -3.97 9.86 -20.12
C GLU A 122 -2.61 9.16 -20.20
N TYR A 123 -1.92 9.02 -19.06
CA TYR A 123 -0.66 8.28 -18.99
C TYR A 123 -0.81 6.81 -19.44
N VAL A 124 -1.85 6.12 -18.95
CA VAL A 124 -2.15 4.72 -19.34
C VAL A 124 -2.36 4.61 -20.85
N LYS A 125 -3.08 5.56 -21.47
CA LYS A 125 -3.29 5.60 -22.93
C LYS A 125 -1.99 5.84 -23.69
N GLN A 126 -1.23 6.87 -23.31
CA GLN A 126 0.03 7.24 -23.96
C GLN A 126 1.06 6.10 -23.93
N GLN A 127 1.14 5.40 -22.80
CA GLN A 127 2.07 4.28 -22.61
C GLN A 127 1.49 2.92 -23.02
N SER A 128 0.25 2.88 -23.52
CA SER A 128 -0.45 1.64 -23.93
C SER A 128 -0.44 0.54 -22.86
N LEU A 129 -0.58 0.92 -21.58
CA LEU A 129 -0.52 -0.02 -20.45
C LEU A 129 -1.80 -0.85 -20.36
N TYR A 130 -1.66 -2.12 -19.94
CA TYR A 130 -2.76 -3.04 -19.63
C TYR A 130 -3.68 -3.38 -20.82
N LEU A 131 -3.21 -3.15 -22.05
CA LEU A 131 -3.84 -3.67 -23.25
C LEU A 131 -3.36 -5.10 -23.46
N ASP A 132 -4.28 -6.02 -23.73
CA ASP A 132 -3.93 -7.40 -24.04
C ASP A 132 -2.98 -7.45 -25.25
N SER A 133 -1.80 -8.04 -25.05
CA SER A 133 -0.83 -8.27 -26.12
C SER A 133 -1.23 -9.42 -27.06
N THR A 134 -2.35 -10.08 -26.80
CA THR A 134 -2.86 -11.26 -27.52
C THR A 134 -3.60 -10.95 -28.84
N ASN A 135 -3.42 -9.76 -29.40
CA ASN A 135 -3.82 -9.42 -30.78
C ASN A 135 -2.70 -8.67 -31.53
N LYS A 136 -1.49 -9.25 -31.53
CA LYS A 136 -0.45 -8.95 -32.52
C LYS A 136 -0.11 -10.22 -33.28
#